data_AF-A0A4Y9NW88-F1
#
_entry.id   AF-A0A4Y9NW88-F1
#
_cell.length_a   1.000
_cell.length_b   1.000
_cell.length_c   1.000
_cell.angle_alpha   90.00
_cell.angle_beta   90.00
_cell.angle_gamma   90.00
#
_symmetry.space_group_name_H-M   'P 1'
#
loop_
_entity.id
_entity.type
_entity.pdbx_description
1 polymer ?
#
loop_
_entity_poly.entity_id
_entity_poly.type
_entity_poly.pdbx_seq_one_letter_code
_entity_poly.pdbx_strand_id
1 'polypeptide(L)' 'MMTTLDISRLTPKERLELIGELWDSLSPADVPLTPAHEAELDRRLATFDADRREAIPWENIDAELDRRSR' A
#
# COMPACT_ATOMS: atom_id res chain seq x y z
N MET A 1 -13.29 -16.35 -22.33
CA MET A 1 -12.16 -17.19 -21.90
C MET A 1 -11.31 -16.35 -20.97
N MET A 2 -11.26 -16.66 -19.67
CA MET A 2 -10.34 -16.00 -18.75
C MET A 2 -8.97 -16.66 -18.89
N THR A 3 -8.01 -15.95 -19.48
CA THR A 3 -6.63 -16.38 -19.53
C THR A 3 -6.03 -16.29 -18.13
N THR A 4 -5.64 -17.44 -17.57
CA THR A 4 -4.93 -17.51 -16.30
C THR A 4 -3.47 -17.12 -16.51
N LEU A 5 -3.01 -16.07 -15.83
CA LEU A 5 -1.60 -15.68 -15.80
C LEU A 5 -0.83 -16.59 -14.84
N ASP A 6 0.15 -17.34 -15.34
CA ASP A 6 1.03 -18.16 -14.50
C ASP A 6 2.18 -17.33 -13.94
N ILE A 7 1.94 -16.72 -12.77
CA ILE A 7 2.93 -15.90 -12.06
C ILE A 7 4.12 -16.70 -11.51
N SER A 8 4.03 -18.04 -11.47
CA SER A 8 5.10 -18.88 -10.92
C SER A 8 6.38 -18.80 -11.74
N ARG A 9 6.25 -18.50 -13.04
CA ARG A 9 7.35 -18.37 -14.00
C ARG A 9 8.08 -17.04 -13.94
N LEU A 10 7.50 -16.04 -13.28
CA LEU A 10 8.10 -14.72 -13.12
C LEU A 10 9.14 -14.75 -12.01
N THR A 11 10.28 -14.12 -12.26
CA THR A 11 11.26 -13.76 -11.23
C THR A 11 10.62 -12.82 -10.19
N PRO A 12 11.18 -12.72 -8.97
CA PRO A 12 10.67 -11.77 -7.97
C PRO A 12 10.59 -10.33 -8.49
N LYS A 13 11.55 -9.91 -9.33
CA LYS A 13 11.56 -8.57 -9.94
C LYS A 13 10.39 -8.38 -10.91
N GLU A 14 10.18 -9.32 -11.83
CA GLU A 14 9.07 -9.26 -12.79
C GLU A 14 7.70 -9.33 -12.07
N ARG A 15 7.61 -10.02 -10.93
CA ARG A 15 6.39 -9.99 -10.11
C ARG A 15 6.12 -8.62 -9.53
N LEU A 16 7.15 -7.92 -9.06
CA LEU A 16 6.99 -6.56 -8.54
C LEU A 16 6.60 -5.58 -9.65
N GLU A 17 7.21 -5.70 -10.83
CA GLU A 17 6.85 -4.90 -12.00
C GLU A 17 5.39 -5.13 -12.39
N LEU A 18 4.96 -6.40 -12.46
CA LEU A 18 3.56 -6.75 -12.73
C LEU A 18 2.61 -6.20 -11.67
N ILE A 19 2.96 -6.23 -10.38
CA ILE A 19 2.13 -5.63 -9.32
C ILE A 19 1.95 -4.12 -9.59
N GLY A 20 3.01 -3.43 -10.00
CA GLY A 20 2.94 -2.02 -10.39
C GLY A 20 2.02 -1.78 -11.58
N GLU A 21 2.18 -2.55 -12.66
CA GLU A 21 1.33 -2.44 -13.85
C GLU A 21 -0.15 -2.71 -13.55
N LEU A 22 -0.42 -3.74 -12.74
CA LEU A 22 -1.78 -4.05 -12.31
C LEU A 22 -2.35 -2.92 -11.45
N TRP A 23 -1.55 -2.33 -10.56
CA TRP A 23 -1.98 -1.19 -9.76
C TRP A 23 -2.32 0.02 -10.62
N ASP A 24 -1.46 0.37 -11.58
CA ASP A 24 -1.65 1.49 -12.50
C ASP A 24 -2.84 1.28 -13.46
N SER A 25 -3.24 0.02 -13.67
CA SER A 25 -4.41 -0.31 -14.50
C SER A 25 -5.76 -0.04 -13.82
N LEU A 26 -5.77 0.13 -12.49
CA LEU A 26 -7.00 0.35 -11.73
C LEU A 26 -7.34 1.84 -11.65
N SER A 27 -8.63 2.14 -11.75
CA SER A 27 -9.19 3.46 -11.44
C SER A 27 -9.87 3.45 -10.07
N PRO A 28 -10.08 4.64 -9.44
CA PRO A 28 -10.85 4.72 -8.20
C PRO A 28 -12.27 4.14 -8.32
N ALA A 29 -12.86 4.13 -9.52
CA ALA A 29 -14.18 3.58 -9.77
C ALA A 29 -14.22 2.04 -9.71
N ASP A 30 -13.08 1.37 -9.95
CA ASP A 30 -12.97 -0.08 -9.89
C ASP A 30 -12.91 -0.60 -8.44
N VAL A 31 -12.51 0.27 -7.51
CA VAL A 31 -12.36 -0.06 -6.08
C VAL A 31 -13.02 1.04 -5.23
N PRO A 32 -14.37 1.17 -5.28
CA PRO A 32 -15.06 2.22 -4.56
C PRO A 32 -14.91 2.03 -3.05
N LEU A 33 -14.71 3.14 -2.34
CA LEU A 33 -14.68 3.13 -0.89
C LEU A 33 -16.08 2.91 -0.33
N THR A 34 -16.14 2.24 0.82
CA THR A 34 -17.39 2.22 1.60
C THR A 34 -17.58 3.58 2.27
N PRO A 35 -18.82 4.00 2.57
CA PRO A 35 -19.04 5.25 3.32
C PRO A 35 -18.29 5.30 4.66
N ALA A 36 -18.09 4.14 5.31
CA ALA A 36 -17.34 4.05 6.54
C ALA A 36 -15.82 4.29 6.33
N HIS A 37 -15.26 3.83 5.21
CA HIS A 37 -13.87 4.10 4.86
C HIS A 37 -13.67 5.57 4.50
N GLU A 38 -14.57 6.17 3.72
CA GLU A 38 -14.51 7.60 3.39
C GLU A 38 -14.54 8.47 4.66
N ALA A 39 -15.49 8.20 5.57
CA ALA A 39 -15.60 8.94 6.83
C ALA A 39 -14.34 8.81 7.70
N GLU A 40 -13.70 7.63 7.73
CA GLU A 40 -12.46 7.44 8.48
C GLU A 40 -11.27 8.17 7.85
N LEU A 41 -11.17 8.21 6.52
CA LEU A 41 -10.14 8.98 5.83
C LEU A 41 -10.32 10.47 6.08
N ASP A 42 -11.54 10.99 5.97
CA ASP A 42 -11.85 12.39 6.27
C ASP A 42 -11.49 12.76 7.71
N ARG A 43 -11.83 11.89 8.68
CA ARG A 43 -11.47 12.08 10.09
C ARG A 43 -9.96 12.18 10.29
N ARG A 44 -9.18 11.30 9.65
CA ARG A 44 -7.70 11.30 9.76
C ARG A 44 -7.06 12.49 9.04
N LEU A 45 -7.59 12.88 7.89
CA LEU A 45 -7.10 14.03 7.15
C LEU A 45 -7.32 15.32 7.94
N ALA A 46 -8.45 15.44 8.64
CA ALA A 46 -8.76 16.61 9.47
C ALA A 46 -7.75 16.82 10.61
N THR A 47 -7.13 15.76 11.13
CA THR A 47 -6.15 15.82 12.23
C THR A 47 -4.70 15.62 11.79
N PHE A 48 -4.45 15.41 10.49
CA PHE A 48 -3.15 14.98 9.97
C PHE A 48 -1.98 15.89 10.37
N ASP A 49 -2.15 17.21 10.31
CA ASP A 49 -1.08 18.15 10.68
C ASP A 49 -0.69 18.08 12.15
N ALA A 50 -1.65 17.76 13.03
CA ALA A 50 -1.38 17.54 14.43
C ALA A 50 -0.73 16.17 14.64
N ASP A 51 -1.30 15.14 14.04
CA ASP A 51 -0.91 13.74 14.21
C ASP A 51 0.49 13.46 13.64
N ARG A 52 0.87 14.10 12.53
CA ARG A 52 2.18 13.91 11.90
C ARG A 52 3.35 14.34 12.80
N ARG A 53 3.10 15.16 13.83
CA ARG A 53 4.14 15.56 14.80
C ARG A 53 4.55 14.39 15.70
N GLU A 54 3.65 13.43 15.89
CA GLU A 54 3.90 12.18 16.62
C GLU A 54 4.35 11.05 15.69
N ALA A 55 4.55 11.32 14.39
CA ALA A 55 4.98 10.32 13.44
C ALA A 55 6.43 9.89 13.71
N ILE A 56 6.69 8.60 13.54
CA ILE A 56 8.03 8.03 13.63
C ILE A 56 8.62 8.01 12.22
N PRO A 57 9.82 8.60 12.00
CA PRO A 57 10.53 8.48 10.73
C PRO A 57 10.71 7.03 10.30
N TRP A 58 10.57 6.76 9.01
CA TRP A 58 10.67 5.41 8.46
C TRP A 58 12.00 4.75 8.81
N GLU A 59 13.09 5.51 8.74
CA GLU A 59 14.45 5.06 9.03
C GLU A 59 14.59 4.52 10.46
N ASN A 60 13.83 5.08 11.41
CA ASN A 60 13.84 4.63 12.80
C ASN A 60 13.11 3.29 12.96
N ILE A 61 12.01 3.09 12.23
CA ILE A 61 11.27 1.83 12.22
C ILE A 61 12.08 0.74 11.53
N ASP A 62 12.68 1.05 10.37
CA ASP A 62 13.52 0.13 9.62
C ASP A 62 14.70 -0.39 10.46
N ALA A 63 15.42 0.54 11.12
CA ALA A 63 16.52 0.18 12.02
C ALA A 63 16.08 -0.62 13.27
N GLU A 64 14.82 -0.46 13.73
CA GLU A 64 14.26 -1.28 14.82
C GLU A 64 13.90 -2.69 14.32
N LEU A 65 13.29 -2.82 13.14
CA LEU A 65 12.95 -4.10 12.53
C LEU A 65 14.20 -4.94 12.25
N ASP A 66 15.23 -4.32 11.66
CA ASP A 66 16.53 -4.95 11.41
C ASP A 66 17.19 -5.50 12.68
N ARG A 67 17.08 -4.76 13.80
CA ARG A 67 17.60 -5.20 15.10
C ARG A 67 16.83 -6.40 15.66
N ARG A 68 15.52 -6.49 15.42
CA ARG A 68 14.66 -7.60 15.90
C ARG A 68 14.82 -8.88 15.10
N SER A 69 15.20 -8.77 13.82
CA SER A 69 15.41 -9.94 12.95
C SER A 69 16.76 -10.63 13.12
N ARG A 70 17.65 -10.09 13.97
CA ARG A 70 18.96 -10.68 14.32
C ARG A 70 18.85 -11.46 15.61
#